data_AF-A0A4D4LSF6-F1
#
_entry.id   AF-A0A4D4LSF6-F1
#
_cell.length_a   1.000
_cell.length_b   1.000
_cell.length_c   1.000
_cell.angle_alpha   90.00
_cell.angle_beta   90.00
_cell.angle_gamma   90.00
#
_symmetry.space_group_name_H-M   'P 1'
#
loop_
_entity.id
_entity.type
_entity.pdbx_description
1 polymer ?
#
loop_
_entity_poly.entity_id
_entity_poly.type
_entity_poly.pdbx_seq_one_letter_code
_entity_poly.pdbx_strand_id
1 'polypeptide(L)'
;MTGFRLPSSGLRAVRPAAFGADPSGERLERIRRSPNFVDGSFVNPEGTRTRPAGGSTLELAKVFLRKEERTRRSPAGTVPVHPTTFADLARPPASGLRLTWMGHSSVLAEIDGHRVLFDPVWGERCSPFDFVGPKRLHPVPLPLAALGPVDVVVISHDHYDHLDLPTIKALAGTDTVFAVPLGVGAHLEHWGVSPDRLRELDWNESTKVGGISLTATPARHFCGRGLRNVQHTLWASWAVAGDTHRIYHSGDTGYFGGFKDIGAEHGPFDATMIQIGAFSEFWPDIHMTPEEGMRAHLDLQGGRPGGVMLPIHWATFNLAPHPWVEPGEGTITAARAAGARIALPRPGEPFEPTAETVPSEPWWRGVAVTPQGGWPAVGPIPGDTPRDIPRAPWRAPESRRPSPRAESPAPRAGNPIDGEGRGAQCSSALAVCSRPLLISSDRFGTSGERGSGGVIGLLCDASYQSGTLAMGLCQLPTAHDALPTTVSCRRATQGRFFRLSRPTPRWRMPESR
;
A
#
# COMPACT_ATOMS: atom_id res chain seq x y z
N MET A 1 -15.09 -1.88 60.72
CA MET A 1 -14.44 -0.64 60.25
C MET A 1 -13.51 -1.02 59.11
N THR A 2 -14.02 -1.01 57.88
CA THR A 2 -13.64 -0.04 56.82
C THR A 2 -12.20 -0.21 56.33
N GLY A 3 -11.97 -1.25 55.52
CA GLY A 3 -10.83 -1.29 54.62
C GLY A 3 -11.12 -0.41 53.40
N PHE A 4 -10.35 0.65 53.23
CA PHE A 4 -10.40 1.53 52.06
C PHE A 4 -10.08 0.71 50.80
N ARG A 5 -11.08 0.48 49.94
CA ARG A 5 -10.82 0.18 48.53
C ARG A 5 -10.36 1.48 47.89
N LEU A 6 -9.10 1.51 47.43
CA LEU A 6 -8.66 2.53 46.48
C LEU A 6 -9.57 2.43 45.25
N PRO A 7 -10.23 3.52 44.83
CA PRO A 7 -10.98 3.51 43.58
C PRO A 7 -9.98 3.26 42.47
N SER A 8 -10.20 2.20 41.68
CA SER A 8 -9.50 1.98 40.42
C SER A 8 -9.61 3.28 39.62
N SER A 9 -8.50 3.97 39.41
CA SER A 9 -8.46 5.25 38.72
C SER A 9 -9.12 5.09 37.35
N GLY A 10 -10.32 5.66 37.23
CA GLY A 10 -11.13 5.74 36.03
C GLY A 10 -10.54 6.70 35.00
N LEU A 11 -9.32 6.43 34.57
CA LEU A 11 -8.68 7.06 33.42
C LEU A 11 -8.05 5.95 32.57
N ARG A 12 -8.91 5.10 32.00
CA ARG A 12 -8.58 4.48 30.71
C ARG A 12 -8.56 5.66 29.73
N ALA A 13 -7.41 6.35 29.65
CA ALA A 13 -7.21 7.42 28.68
C ALA A 13 -7.73 6.90 27.34
N VAL A 14 -8.70 7.61 26.75
CA VAL A 14 -9.38 7.20 25.52
C VAL A 14 -8.30 7.10 24.45
N ARG A 15 -7.79 5.90 24.22
CA ARG A 15 -6.83 5.60 23.16
C ARG A 15 -7.52 5.97 21.84
N PRO A 16 -6.95 6.86 21.00
CA PRO A 16 -7.56 7.20 19.72
C PRO A 16 -7.93 5.94 18.93
N ALA A 17 -9.08 5.96 18.26
CA ALA A 17 -9.54 4.79 17.49
C ALA A 17 -8.52 4.31 16.45
N ALA A 18 -7.69 5.22 15.93
CA ALA A 18 -6.64 4.94 14.95
C ALA A 18 -5.59 3.92 15.43
N PHE A 19 -5.47 3.71 16.73
CA PHE A 19 -4.60 2.66 17.28
C PHE A 19 -5.14 1.23 17.07
N GLY A 20 -6.41 1.07 16.69
CA GLY A 20 -7.04 -0.24 16.48
C GLY A 20 -7.27 -1.04 17.76
N ALA A 21 -7.56 -2.33 17.56
CA ALA A 21 -7.76 -3.31 18.63
C ALA A 21 -6.76 -4.47 18.55
N ASP A 22 -6.44 -5.07 19.69
CA ASP A 22 -5.58 -6.25 19.76
C ASP A 22 -6.34 -7.51 19.31
N PRO A 23 -5.66 -8.48 18.65
CA PRO A 23 -6.28 -9.76 18.33
C PRO A 23 -6.79 -10.50 19.57
N SER A 24 -7.97 -11.10 19.47
CA SER A 24 -8.60 -11.87 20.55
C SER A 24 -9.39 -13.07 20.01
N GLY A 25 -9.82 -13.97 20.89
CA GLY A 25 -10.67 -15.11 20.52
C GLY A 25 -10.03 -16.02 19.48
N GLU A 26 -10.82 -16.48 18.51
CA GLU A 26 -10.37 -17.40 17.45
C GLU A 26 -9.17 -16.87 16.65
N ARG A 27 -9.15 -15.56 16.36
CA ARG A 27 -8.04 -14.91 15.67
C ARG A 27 -6.73 -15.04 16.42
N LEU A 28 -6.74 -14.80 17.74
CA LEU A 28 -5.56 -14.95 18.59
C LEU A 28 -5.10 -16.41 18.66
N GLU A 29 -6.05 -17.35 18.74
CA GLU A 29 -5.73 -18.78 18.71
C GLU A 29 -5.13 -19.21 17.36
N ARG A 30 -5.55 -18.61 16.25
CA ARG A 30 -4.94 -18.84 14.93
C ARG A 30 -3.54 -18.24 14.85
N ILE A 31 -3.32 -17.03 15.37
CA ILE A 31 -1.98 -16.41 15.48
C ILE A 31 -1.04 -17.33 16.25
N ARG A 32 -1.45 -17.83 17.42
CA ARG A 32 -0.63 -18.73 18.25
C ARG A 32 -0.27 -20.06 17.60
N ARG A 33 -1.06 -20.49 16.60
CA ARG A 33 -0.79 -21.71 15.82
C ARG A 33 0.04 -21.45 14.57
N SER A 34 0.29 -20.20 14.22
CA SER A 34 1.13 -19.85 13.07
C SER A 34 2.55 -20.38 13.29
N PRO A 35 3.17 -21.03 12.29
CA PRO A 35 4.58 -21.40 12.36
C PRO A 35 5.51 -20.19 12.37
N ASN A 36 4.99 -19.01 12.01
CA ASN A 36 5.73 -17.74 11.97
C ASN A 36 5.58 -16.94 13.27
N PHE A 37 4.77 -17.41 14.23
CA PHE A 37 4.58 -16.79 15.53
C PHE A 37 5.35 -17.57 16.61
N VAL A 38 6.52 -17.06 16.99
CA VAL A 38 7.47 -17.72 17.89
C VAL A 38 7.68 -16.86 19.13
N ASP A 39 7.66 -17.49 20.31
CA ASP A 39 7.90 -16.84 21.61
C ASP A 39 7.06 -15.58 21.87
N GLY A 40 5.82 -15.56 21.36
CA GLY A 40 4.88 -14.46 21.56
C GLY A 40 4.94 -13.33 20.54
N SER A 41 5.69 -13.50 19.44
CA SER A 41 5.76 -12.52 18.35
C SER A 41 5.89 -13.16 16.98
N PHE A 42 5.42 -12.50 15.92
CA PHE A 42 5.80 -12.86 14.56
C PHE A 42 7.29 -12.62 14.34
N VAL A 43 7.93 -13.49 13.55
CA VAL A 43 9.38 -13.41 13.26
C VAL A 43 9.64 -13.31 11.76
N ASN A 44 10.71 -12.60 11.41
CA ASN A 44 11.13 -12.45 10.02
C ASN A 44 11.67 -13.76 9.42
N PRO A 45 11.65 -13.92 8.08
CA PRO A 45 12.18 -15.11 7.41
C PRO A 45 13.69 -15.29 7.64
N GLU A 46 14.41 -14.18 7.82
CA GLU A 46 15.84 -14.11 8.04
C GLU A 46 16.16 -13.15 9.22
N GLY A 47 17.34 -13.26 9.82
CA GLY A 47 17.77 -12.38 10.91
C GLY A 47 17.69 -10.91 10.48
N THR A 48 17.02 -10.06 11.27
CA THR A 48 16.61 -8.71 10.82
C THR A 48 16.94 -7.65 11.87
N ARG A 49 17.55 -6.54 11.43
CA ARG A 49 17.79 -5.35 12.27
C ARG A 49 16.81 -4.24 11.92
N THR A 50 15.84 -4.04 12.80
CA THR A 50 14.88 -2.93 12.75
C THR A 50 15.44 -1.63 13.37
N ARG A 51 16.65 -1.68 13.92
CA ARG A 51 17.35 -0.57 14.58
C ARG A 51 18.86 -0.67 14.32
N PRO A 52 19.62 0.43 14.45
CA PRO A 52 21.04 0.44 14.15
C PRO A 52 21.80 -0.42 15.17
N ALA A 53 22.80 -1.18 14.72
CA ALA A 53 23.72 -1.87 15.62
C ALA A 53 24.61 -0.84 16.33
N GLY A 54 24.42 -0.64 17.63
CA GLY A 54 25.23 0.29 18.44
C GLY A 54 25.01 1.79 18.17
N GLY A 55 24.03 2.17 17.35
CA GLY A 55 23.70 3.58 17.08
C GLY A 55 22.90 4.20 18.23
N SER A 56 23.36 5.35 18.73
CA SER A 56 22.63 6.09 19.76
C SER A 56 21.43 6.82 19.14
N THR A 57 20.30 6.88 19.85
CA THR A 57 19.13 7.71 19.49
C THR A 57 19.51 9.18 19.25
N LEU A 58 20.62 9.63 19.83
CA LEU A 58 21.19 10.96 19.65
C LEU A 58 21.73 11.18 18.24
N GLU A 59 22.40 10.20 17.62
CA GLU A 59 22.88 10.32 16.24
C GLU A 59 21.74 10.40 15.24
N LEU A 60 20.69 9.58 15.44
CA LEU A 60 19.47 9.67 14.66
C LEU A 60 18.83 11.06 14.79
N ALA A 61 18.71 11.58 16.03
CA ALA A 61 18.18 12.91 16.29
C ALA A 61 19.02 14.01 15.61
N LYS A 62 20.36 13.92 15.64
CA LYS A 62 21.25 14.86 14.94
C LYS A 62 20.95 14.90 13.44
N VAL A 63 20.85 13.76 12.79
CA VAL A 63 20.50 13.67 11.36
C VAL A 63 19.14 14.31 11.10
N PHE A 64 18.13 14.07 11.95
CA PHE A 64 16.83 14.71 11.79
C PHE A 64 16.83 16.23 12.02
N LEU A 65 17.78 16.77 12.79
CA LEU A 65 17.88 18.20 13.12
C LEU A 65 18.79 19.01 12.18
N ARG A 66 19.64 18.37 11.36
CA ARG A 66 20.51 19.07 10.39
C ARG A 66 19.70 19.82 9.34
N LYS A 67 19.71 21.15 9.44
CA LYS A 67 18.87 22.06 8.63
C LYS A 67 19.09 21.92 7.12
N GLU A 68 20.34 21.82 6.67
CA GLU A 68 20.68 21.71 5.24
C GLU A 68 20.11 20.44 4.63
N GLU A 69 20.30 19.29 5.28
CA GLU A 69 19.76 18.01 4.83
C GLU A 69 18.23 18.02 4.82
N ARG A 70 17.57 18.65 5.81
CA ARG A 70 16.10 18.73 5.88
C ARG A 70 15.48 19.41 4.65
N THR A 71 16.13 20.44 4.09
CA THR A 71 15.60 21.13 2.90
C THR A 71 15.52 20.22 1.67
N ARG A 72 16.36 19.19 1.62
CA ARG A 72 16.41 18.23 0.51
C ARG A 72 15.46 17.03 0.71
N ARG A 73 14.82 16.90 1.87
CA ARG A 73 13.86 15.82 2.18
C ARG A 73 12.42 16.15 1.78
N SER A 74 12.21 17.22 1.02
CA SER A 74 10.91 17.64 0.52
C SER A 74 11.07 18.31 -0.85
N PRO A 75 10.00 18.34 -1.67
CA PRO A 75 10.03 19.09 -2.91
C PRO A 75 10.16 20.60 -2.63
N ALA A 76 10.77 21.32 -3.58
CA ALA A 76 10.82 22.78 -3.59
C ALA A 76 9.57 23.41 -4.22
N GLY A 77 8.82 22.65 -5.05
CA GLY A 77 7.59 23.07 -5.70
C GLY A 77 6.42 22.12 -5.43
N THR A 78 5.28 22.41 -6.07
CA THR A 78 4.09 21.55 -5.98
C THR A 78 4.31 20.29 -6.79
N VAL A 79 4.24 19.12 -6.15
CA VAL A 79 4.27 17.82 -6.83
C VAL A 79 3.15 17.75 -7.88
N PRO A 80 3.47 17.45 -9.15
CA PRO A 80 2.46 17.38 -10.19
C PRO A 80 1.59 16.14 -10.00
N VAL A 81 0.29 16.34 -9.78
CA VAL A 81 -0.70 15.28 -9.69
C VAL A 81 -1.44 15.19 -11.02
N HIS A 82 -1.57 13.98 -11.57
CA HIS A 82 -2.32 13.75 -12.80
C HIS A 82 -3.83 13.87 -12.53
N PRO A 83 -4.59 14.67 -13.29
CA PRO A 83 -5.99 14.97 -13.02
C PRO A 83 -6.93 13.87 -13.54
N THR A 84 -6.69 12.62 -13.14
CA THR A 84 -7.53 11.48 -13.52
C THR A 84 -8.94 11.65 -12.97
N THR A 85 -9.94 11.35 -13.78
CA THR A 85 -11.35 11.47 -13.39
C THR A 85 -12.02 10.10 -13.21
N PHE A 86 -13.19 10.08 -12.57
CA PHE A 86 -14.03 8.88 -12.52
C PHE A 86 -14.33 8.33 -13.93
N ALA A 87 -14.55 9.20 -14.92
CA ALA A 87 -14.84 8.79 -16.29
C ALA A 87 -13.64 8.10 -16.97
N ASP A 88 -12.42 8.50 -16.61
CA ASP A 88 -11.21 7.83 -17.09
C ASP A 88 -11.09 6.42 -16.52
N LEU A 89 -11.39 6.27 -15.23
CA LEU A 89 -11.38 4.97 -14.55
C LEU A 89 -12.59 4.08 -14.92
N ALA A 90 -13.73 4.65 -15.27
CA ALA A 90 -14.93 3.90 -15.64
C ALA A 90 -14.77 3.07 -16.92
N ARG A 91 -13.80 3.40 -17.77
CA ARG A 91 -13.43 2.60 -18.94
C ARG A 91 -12.48 1.48 -18.51
N PRO A 92 -12.79 0.20 -18.80
CA PRO A 92 -11.87 -0.91 -18.56
C PRO A 92 -10.57 -0.74 -19.36
N PRO A 93 -9.43 -1.24 -18.84
CA PRO A 93 -8.18 -1.25 -19.59
C PRO A 93 -8.24 -2.18 -20.81
N ALA A 94 -7.63 -1.78 -21.91
CA ALA A 94 -7.69 -2.50 -23.17
C ALA A 94 -6.97 -3.85 -23.09
N SER A 95 -5.85 -3.91 -22.38
CA SER A 95 -5.11 -5.16 -22.13
C SER A 95 -5.72 -6.04 -21.06
N GLY A 96 -6.67 -5.53 -20.26
CA GLY A 96 -7.13 -6.18 -19.04
C GLY A 96 -6.27 -5.89 -17.80
N LEU A 97 -5.17 -5.12 -17.92
CA LEU A 97 -4.35 -4.68 -16.79
C LEU A 97 -4.05 -3.17 -16.83
N ARG A 98 -4.42 -2.45 -15.77
CA ARG A 98 -4.05 -1.04 -15.55
C ARG A 98 -3.66 -0.78 -14.11
N LEU A 99 -2.59 -0.03 -13.93
CA LEU A 99 -2.14 0.43 -12.63
C LEU A 99 -2.27 1.95 -12.55
N THR A 100 -2.77 2.44 -11.40
CA THR A 100 -2.82 3.88 -11.09
C THR A 100 -2.20 4.10 -9.71
N TRP A 101 -1.06 4.75 -9.67
CA TRP A 101 -0.37 5.03 -8.41
C TRP A 101 -0.99 6.23 -7.70
N MET A 102 -1.59 6.02 -6.53
CA MET A 102 -2.29 7.05 -5.75
C MET A 102 -1.35 7.82 -4.79
N GLY A 103 -0.07 7.49 -4.81
CA GLY A 103 0.95 7.99 -3.90
C GLY A 103 1.28 6.98 -2.79
N HIS A 104 2.52 7.06 -2.31
CA HIS A 104 3.11 6.16 -1.32
C HIS A 104 3.01 4.70 -1.77
N SER A 105 2.44 3.82 -0.96
CA SER A 105 2.19 2.42 -1.30
C SER A 105 0.79 2.17 -1.88
N SER A 106 -0.03 3.21 -2.00
CA SER A 106 -1.39 3.11 -2.49
C SER A 106 -1.44 2.97 -4.01
N VAL A 107 -1.94 1.84 -4.50
CA VAL A 107 -2.10 1.57 -5.94
C VAL A 107 -3.49 1.01 -6.17
N LEU A 108 -4.21 1.60 -7.13
CA LEU A 108 -5.40 0.97 -7.72
C LEU A 108 -4.93 0.13 -8.90
N ALA A 109 -5.16 -1.18 -8.83
CA ALA A 109 -4.95 -2.11 -9.91
C ALA A 109 -6.30 -2.58 -10.47
N GLU A 110 -6.48 -2.46 -11.77
CA GLU A 110 -7.54 -3.11 -12.52
C GLU A 110 -6.94 -4.29 -13.25
N ILE A 111 -7.32 -5.50 -12.85
CA ILE A 111 -6.71 -6.76 -13.28
C ILE A 111 -7.81 -7.76 -13.63
N ASP A 112 -7.85 -8.19 -14.89
CA ASP A 112 -8.78 -9.19 -15.41
C ASP A 112 -10.25 -8.91 -15.02
N GLY A 113 -10.65 -7.64 -15.08
CA GLY A 113 -12.02 -7.20 -14.75
C GLY A 113 -12.28 -6.90 -13.27
N HIS A 114 -11.28 -7.05 -12.40
CA HIS A 114 -11.38 -6.78 -10.96
C HIS A 114 -10.57 -5.57 -10.53
N ARG A 115 -11.03 -4.89 -9.48
CA ARG A 115 -10.38 -3.73 -8.86
C ARG A 115 -9.81 -4.08 -7.50
N VAL A 116 -8.48 -4.02 -7.42
CA VAL A 116 -7.69 -4.25 -6.21
C VAL A 116 -7.09 -2.93 -5.75
N LEU A 117 -7.35 -2.54 -4.50
CA LEU A 117 -6.79 -1.33 -3.91
C LEU A 117 -5.78 -1.72 -2.82
N PHE A 118 -4.49 -1.53 -3.11
CA PHE A 118 -3.40 -1.87 -2.19
C PHE A 118 -3.12 -0.71 -1.24
N ASP A 119 -2.89 -1.01 0.04
CA ASP A 119 -2.43 -0.10 1.11
C ASP A 119 -2.99 1.33 1.01
N PRO A 120 -4.33 1.50 1.01
CA PRO A 120 -4.92 2.78 0.70
C PRO A 120 -4.84 3.75 1.87
N VAL A 121 -4.23 4.92 1.63
CA VAL A 121 -4.09 6.00 2.60
C VAL A 121 -4.64 7.30 2.02
N TRP A 122 -5.90 7.61 2.31
CA TRP A 122 -6.51 8.90 1.98
C TRP A 122 -6.33 9.96 3.07
N GLY A 123 -5.89 9.55 4.26
CA GLY A 123 -5.52 10.46 5.34
C GLY A 123 -4.42 11.46 4.96
N GLU A 124 -4.50 12.64 5.56
CA GLU A 124 -3.51 13.71 5.38
C GLU A 124 -2.18 13.41 6.08
N ARG A 125 -2.21 12.53 7.09
CA ARG A 125 -1.05 12.17 7.92
C ARG A 125 -0.97 10.69 8.21
N CYS A 126 0.25 10.18 8.28
CA CYS A 126 0.56 8.84 8.75
C CYS A 126 0.73 8.86 10.27
N SER A 127 -0.39 8.93 11.01
CA SER A 127 -0.37 9.13 12.45
C SER A 127 -1.66 8.67 13.13
N PRO A 128 -1.63 8.28 14.41
CA PRO A 128 -2.84 8.12 15.21
C PRO A 128 -3.55 9.45 15.53
N PHE A 129 -2.95 10.59 15.17
CA PHE A 129 -3.44 11.92 15.49
C PHE A 129 -3.43 12.83 14.27
N ASP A 130 -4.46 13.67 14.12
CA ASP A 130 -4.60 14.57 12.96
C ASP A 130 -3.64 15.78 13.00
N PHE A 131 -3.07 16.09 14.15
CA PHE A 131 -2.25 17.30 14.36
C PHE A 131 -0.73 17.05 14.34
N VAL A 132 -0.27 15.80 14.45
CA VAL A 132 1.16 15.44 14.55
C VAL A 132 1.47 14.23 13.69
N GLY A 133 2.73 14.10 13.26
CA GLY A 133 3.21 13.01 12.41
C GLY A 133 3.42 13.42 10.95
N PRO A 134 4.02 12.54 10.13
CA PRO A 134 4.33 12.82 8.73
C PRO A 134 3.09 13.27 7.98
N LYS A 135 3.17 14.44 7.33
CA LYS A 135 2.11 15.00 6.48
C LYS A 135 2.39 14.65 5.03
N ARG A 136 1.34 14.41 4.24
CA ARG A 136 1.44 14.20 2.80
C ARG A 136 2.05 15.42 2.11
N LEU A 137 2.84 15.19 1.06
CA LEU A 137 3.55 16.22 0.28
C LEU A 137 2.78 16.67 -0.97
N HIS A 138 1.65 16.03 -1.28
CA HIS A 138 0.75 16.34 -2.38
C HIS A 138 -0.68 15.94 -1.99
N PRO A 139 -1.74 16.48 -2.59
CA PRO A 139 -3.09 15.97 -2.33
C PRO A 139 -3.23 14.53 -2.85
N VAL A 140 -4.12 13.75 -2.27
CA VAL A 140 -4.49 12.45 -2.86
C VAL A 140 -5.06 12.68 -4.26
N PRO A 141 -4.65 11.93 -5.29
CA PRO A 141 -4.99 12.28 -6.68
C PRO A 141 -6.48 12.30 -7.01
N LEU A 142 -7.26 11.47 -6.32
CA LEU A 142 -8.69 11.31 -6.57
C LEU A 142 -9.42 11.00 -5.25
N PRO A 143 -10.62 11.57 -4.99
CA PRO A 143 -11.41 11.18 -3.82
C PRO A 143 -11.79 9.70 -3.89
N LEU A 144 -11.89 9.04 -2.73
CA LEU A 144 -12.12 7.60 -2.64
C LEU A 144 -13.42 7.15 -3.36
N ALA A 145 -14.48 7.96 -3.26
CA ALA A 145 -15.74 7.69 -3.94
C ALA A 145 -15.64 7.72 -5.48
N ALA A 146 -14.66 8.47 -6.03
CA ALA A 146 -14.43 8.56 -7.46
C ALA A 146 -13.56 7.40 -8.01
N LEU A 147 -13.12 6.47 -7.16
CA LEU A 147 -12.56 5.20 -7.65
C LEU A 147 -13.63 4.30 -8.27
N GLY A 148 -14.91 4.47 -7.89
CA GLY A 148 -15.97 3.50 -8.17
C GLY A 148 -15.90 2.28 -7.24
N PRO A 149 -16.65 1.20 -7.54
CA PRO A 149 -16.60 -0.02 -6.74
C PRO A 149 -15.19 -0.61 -6.70
N VAL A 150 -14.76 -1.00 -5.49
CA VAL A 150 -13.50 -1.71 -5.24
C VAL A 150 -13.87 -3.10 -4.76
N ASP A 151 -13.42 -4.14 -5.48
CA ASP A 151 -13.75 -5.53 -5.14
C ASP A 151 -13.00 -5.96 -3.88
N VAL A 152 -11.71 -5.63 -3.81
CA VAL A 152 -10.87 -6.00 -2.67
C VAL A 152 -9.86 -4.92 -2.32
N VAL A 153 -9.74 -4.64 -1.02
CA VAL A 153 -8.62 -3.91 -0.44
C VAL A 153 -7.58 -4.92 0.04
N VAL A 154 -6.33 -4.68 -0.30
CA VAL A 154 -5.19 -5.48 0.15
C VAL A 154 -4.35 -4.65 1.09
N ILE A 155 -4.09 -5.16 2.29
CA ILE A 155 -3.21 -4.52 3.27
C ILE A 155 -1.94 -5.36 3.40
N SER A 156 -0.78 -4.73 3.35
CA SER A 156 0.51 -5.38 3.58
C SER A 156 0.82 -5.55 5.06
N HIS A 157 0.57 -4.53 5.88
CA HIS A 157 0.79 -4.57 7.33
C HIS A 157 0.09 -3.38 8.03
N ASP A 158 0.24 -3.29 9.36
CA ASP A 158 -0.56 -2.39 10.18
C ASP A 158 0.06 -1.00 10.46
N HIS A 159 1.11 -0.54 9.79
CA HIS A 159 1.62 0.82 10.02
C HIS A 159 0.68 1.90 9.50
N TYR A 160 0.80 3.12 10.03
CA TYR A 160 -0.12 4.22 9.74
C TYR A 160 -0.07 4.72 8.30
N ASP A 161 1.03 4.48 7.59
CA ASP A 161 1.22 4.82 6.18
C ASP A 161 0.81 3.69 5.22
N HIS A 162 0.29 2.58 5.74
CA HIS A 162 -0.25 1.45 4.96
C HIS A 162 -1.69 1.08 5.35
N LEU A 163 -2.07 1.34 6.60
CA LEU A 163 -3.39 1.08 7.16
C LEU A 163 -3.97 2.35 7.79
N ASP A 164 -4.84 3.00 7.03
CA ASP A 164 -5.39 4.33 7.35
C ASP A 164 -6.84 4.26 7.83
N LEU A 165 -7.09 4.71 9.06
CA LEU A 165 -8.42 4.68 9.69
C LEU A 165 -9.53 5.35 8.84
N PRO A 166 -9.40 6.62 8.41
CA PRO A 166 -10.47 7.27 7.65
C PRO A 166 -10.78 6.54 6.35
N THR A 167 -9.76 5.99 5.67
CA THR A 167 -9.95 5.18 4.47
C THR A 167 -10.73 3.90 4.75
N ILE A 168 -10.31 3.11 5.74
CA ILE A 168 -10.99 1.86 6.08
C ILE A 168 -12.43 2.11 6.52
N LYS A 169 -12.68 3.16 7.33
CA LYS A 169 -14.04 3.51 7.74
C LYS A 169 -14.94 3.89 6.57
N ALA A 170 -14.41 4.59 5.57
CA ALA A 170 -15.16 4.92 4.37
C ALA A 170 -15.53 3.67 3.55
N LEU A 171 -14.60 2.70 3.44
CA LEU A 171 -14.83 1.44 2.71
C LEU A 171 -15.66 0.42 3.51
N ALA A 172 -15.68 0.52 4.84
CA ALA A 172 -16.51 -0.34 5.69
C ALA A 172 -18.01 -0.22 5.35
N GLY A 173 -18.47 0.91 4.81
CA GLY A 173 -19.85 1.11 4.35
C GLY A 173 -20.18 0.56 2.96
N THR A 174 -19.24 -0.15 2.32
CA THR A 174 -19.40 -0.72 0.96
C THR A 174 -19.35 -2.25 0.99
N ASP A 175 -19.49 -2.91 -0.16
CA ASP A 175 -19.37 -4.36 -0.30
C ASP A 175 -17.92 -4.86 -0.45
N THR A 176 -16.93 -3.94 -0.37
CA THR A 176 -15.50 -4.27 -0.51
C THR A 176 -15.07 -5.35 0.47
N VAL A 177 -14.36 -6.36 -0.04
CA VAL A 177 -13.66 -7.40 0.72
C VAL A 177 -12.28 -6.89 1.15
N PHE A 178 -11.75 -7.37 2.26
CA PHE A 178 -10.42 -6.98 2.75
C PHE A 178 -9.54 -8.22 2.90
N ALA A 179 -8.47 -8.30 2.11
CA ALA A 179 -7.42 -9.29 2.26
C ALA A 179 -6.28 -8.69 3.07
N VAL A 180 -6.00 -9.25 4.24
CA VAL A 180 -5.05 -8.69 5.20
C VAL A 180 -4.20 -9.79 5.85
N PRO A 181 -3.02 -9.48 6.39
CA PRO A 181 -2.22 -10.45 7.12
C PRO A 181 -2.89 -10.81 8.45
N LEU A 182 -2.56 -11.99 8.97
CA LEU A 182 -3.12 -12.52 10.19
C LEU A 182 -2.99 -11.54 11.37
N GLY A 183 -4.11 -11.25 12.04
CA GLY A 183 -4.16 -10.33 13.17
C GLY A 183 -4.57 -8.90 12.82
N VAL A 184 -4.28 -8.45 11.60
CA VAL A 184 -4.66 -7.10 11.14
C VAL A 184 -6.18 -6.93 11.09
N GLY A 185 -6.93 -8.02 10.86
CA GLY A 185 -8.39 -8.00 10.84
C GLY A 185 -9.03 -7.50 12.14
N ALA A 186 -8.34 -7.62 13.29
CA ALA A 186 -8.81 -7.07 14.56
C ALA A 186 -8.99 -5.53 14.52
N HIS A 187 -8.10 -4.84 13.80
CA HIS A 187 -8.22 -3.39 13.62
C HIS A 187 -9.40 -3.03 12.72
N LEU A 188 -9.54 -3.72 11.57
CA LEU A 188 -10.60 -3.47 10.61
C LEU A 188 -11.98 -3.76 11.22
N GLU A 189 -12.12 -4.86 11.95
CA GLU A 189 -13.35 -5.23 12.67
C GLU A 189 -13.70 -4.16 13.72
N HIS A 190 -12.72 -3.70 14.49
CA HIS A 190 -12.91 -2.60 15.43
C HIS A 190 -13.36 -1.29 14.77
N TRP A 191 -12.98 -1.07 13.51
CA TRP A 191 -13.37 0.11 12.74
C TRP A 191 -14.68 -0.06 11.94
N GLY A 192 -15.35 -1.21 12.08
CA GLY A 192 -16.68 -1.47 11.53
C GLY A 192 -16.70 -2.30 10.25
N VAL A 193 -15.59 -2.92 9.84
CA VAL A 193 -15.60 -3.92 8.77
C VAL A 193 -16.22 -5.21 9.28
N SER A 194 -17.20 -5.74 8.56
CA SER A 194 -17.88 -6.97 8.97
C SER A 194 -16.95 -8.19 8.84
N PRO A 195 -16.92 -9.12 9.82
CA PRO A 195 -16.03 -10.28 9.78
C PRO A 195 -16.15 -11.17 8.53
N ASP A 196 -17.34 -11.28 7.94
CA ASP A 196 -17.59 -12.05 6.71
C ASP A 196 -16.92 -11.47 5.45
N ARG A 197 -16.47 -10.21 5.51
CA ARG A 197 -15.70 -9.54 4.45
C ARG A 197 -14.19 -9.53 4.71
N LEU A 198 -13.72 -10.09 5.83
CA LEU A 198 -12.30 -10.21 6.13
C LEU A 198 -11.73 -11.52 5.58
N ARG A 199 -10.57 -11.45 4.95
CA ARG A 199 -9.74 -12.60 4.55
C ARG A 199 -8.37 -12.43 5.20
N GLU A 200 -8.22 -12.95 6.41
CA GLU A 200 -6.96 -12.91 7.14
C GLU A 200 -6.07 -14.09 6.73
N LEU A 201 -4.85 -13.83 6.29
CA LEU A 201 -3.92 -14.83 5.76
C LEU A 201 -2.58 -14.81 6.49
N ASP A 202 -2.05 -16.00 6.75
CA ASP A 202 -0.63 -16.19 7.06
C ASP A 202 0.20 -16.24 5.76
N TRP A 203 1.53 -16.22 5.85
CA TRP A 203 2.37 -16.40 4.68
C TRP A 203 2.12 -17.72 3.96
N ASN A 204 2.11 -17.64 2.63
CA ASN A 204 1.82 -18.69 1.66
C ASN A 204 0.37 -19.18 1.68
N GLU A 205 -0.51 -18.56 2.46
CA GLU A 205 -1.95 -18.79 2.34
C GLU A 205 -2.54 -17.93 1.22
N SER A 206 -3.62 -18.45 0.61
CA SER A 206 -4.29 -17.80 -0.50
C SER A 206 -5.80 -17.72 -0.27
N THR A 207 -6.42 -16.70 -0.85
CA THR A 207 -7.87 -16.56 -0.93
C THR A 207 -8.30 -16.20 -2.35
N LYS A 208 -9.58 -16.37 -2.66
CA LYS A 208 -10.17 -15.93 -3.92
C LYS A 208 -11.24 -14.88 -3.65
N VAL A 209 -11.24 -13.82 -4.45
CA VAL A 209 -12.28 -12.79 -4.48
C VAL A 209 -12.65 -12.57 -5.93
N GLY A 210 -13.89 -12.93 -6.31
CA GLY A 210 -14.26 -12.97 -7.72
C GLY A 210 -13.38 -13.93 -8.52
N GLY A 211 -12.85 -13.48 -9.65
CA GLY A 211 -11.95 -14.22 -10.54
C GLY A 211 -10.46 -14.13 -10.18
N ILE A 212 -10.08 -13.38 -9.14
CA ILE A 212 -8.67 -13.21 -8.76
C ILE A 212 -8.29 -14.04 -7.52
N SER A 213 -7.07 -14.57 -7.54
CA SER A 213 -6.40 -15.20 -6.41
C SER A 213 -5.46 -14.20 -5.75
N LEU A 214 -5.52 -14.08 -4.44
CA LEU A 214 -4.61 -13.27 -3.64
C LEU A 214 -3.83 -14.18 -2.69
N THR A 215 -2.51 -14.09 -2.72
CA THR A 215 -1.60 -14.88 -1.88
C THR A 215 -0.76 -13.93 -1.04
N ALA A 216 -0.84 -14.06 0.28
CA ALA A 216 0.04 -13.35 1.19
C ALA A 216 1.41 -14.02 1.16
N THR A 217 2.43 -13.35 0.66
CA THR A 217 3.79 -13.87 0.54
C THR A 217 4.71 -13.31 1.63
N PRO A 218 5.81 -14.01 1.98
CA PRO A 218 6.75 -13.55 2.98
C PRO A 218 7.26 -12.12 2.73
N ALA A 219 7.57 -11.42 3.82
CA ALA A 219 8.18 -10.11 3.80
C ALA A 219 9.14 -9.95 5.00
N ARG A 220 10.13 -9.09 4.85
CA ARG A 220 11.10 -8.74 5.88
C ARG A 220 10.79 -7.35 6.43
N HIS A 221 9.96 -7.28 7.46
CA HIS A 221 9.51 -6.02 8.06
C HIS A 221 9.12 -6.24 9.53
N PHE A 222 8.33 -5.34 10.11
CA PHE A 222 7.75 -5.48 11.44
C PHE A 222 6.35 -4.86 11.45
N CYS A 223 5.68 -4.88 12.60
CA CYS A 223 4.39 -4.22 12.74
C CYS A 223 4.25 -3.55 14.11
N GLY A 224 3.23 -2.72 14.24
CA GLY A 224 2.80 -2.15 15.50
C GLY A 224 2.24 -0.74 15.35
N ARG A 225 1.07 -0.51 15.94
CA ARG A 225 0.42 0.80 15.97
C ARG A 225 0.65 1.57 17.26
N GLY A 226 1.37 1.02 18.23
CA GLY A 226 1.62 1.66 19.52
C GLY A 226 2.74 1.00 20.31
N LEU A 227 2.86 1.38 21.59
CA LEU A 227 3.93 0.89 22.48
C LEU A 227 3.67 -0.51 23.07
N ARG A 228 2.52 -1.12 22.78
CA ARG A 228 2.11 -2.45 23.26
C ARG A 228 1.96 -3.40 22.09
N ASN A 229 2.18 -4.70 22.32
CA ASN A 229 1.90 -5.78 21.36
C ASN A 229 2.59 -5.58 19.99
N VAL A 230 3.82 -5.05 20.03
CA VAL A 230 4.68 -4.92 18.84
C VAL A 230 4.91 -6.34 18.29
N GLN A 231 4.75 -6.54 16.98
CA GLN A 231 4.86 -7.85 16.32
C GLN A 231 3.77 -8.89 16.68
N HIS A 232 2.56 -8.45 17.09
CA HIS A 232 1.40 -9.36 17.28
C HIS A 232 0.48 -9.49 16.06
N THR A 233 0.68 -8.66 15.03
CA THR A 233 0.04 -8.80 13.71
C THR A 233 1.11 -9.20 12.70
N LEU A 234 0.73 -9.94 11.67
CA LEU A 234 1.66 -10.29 10.60
C LEU A 234 1.85 -9.10 9.63
N TRP A 235 2.94 -9.12 8.88
CA TRP A 235 3.20 -8.26 7.72
C TRP A 235 3.42 -9.17 6.50
N ALA A 236 3.01 -8.76 5.30
CA ALA A 236 3.11 -9.57 4.10
C ALA A 236 3.36 -8.71 2.87
N SER A 237 3.99 -9.32 1.88
CA SER A 237 3.88 -8.90 0.48
C SER A 237 2.75 -9.68 -0.19
N TRP A 238 2.37 -9.33 -1.42
CA TRP A 238 1.20 -9.92 -2.06
C TRP A 238 1.45 -10.27 -3.52
N ALA A 239 1.20 -11.53 -3.88
CA ALA A 239 1.01 -11.95 -5.25
C ALA A 239 -0.49 -11.97 -5.58
N VAL A 240 -0.89 -11.35 -6.69
CA VAL A 240 -2.26 -11.36 -7.19
C VAL A 240 -2.27 -11.89 -8.61
N ALA A 241 -3.09 -12.91 -8.87
CA ALA A 241 -3.22 -13.56 -10.16
C ALA A 241 -4.69 -13.57 -10.59
N GLY A 242 -4.96 -13.04 -11.78
CA GLY A 242 -6.22 -13.28 -12.50
C GLY A 242 -6.05 -14.37 -13.55
N ASP A 243 -6.98 -14.43 -14.50
CA ASP A 243 -6.98 -15.42 -15.58
C ASP A 243 -5.81 -15.21 -16.55
N THR A 244 -5.42 -13.96 -16.80
CA THR A 244 -4.39 -13.58 -17.78
C THR A 244 -3.18 -12.95 -17.13
N HIS A 245 -3.41 -12.08 -16.15
CA HIS A 245 -2.39 -11.18 -15.60
C HIS A 245 -1.97 -11.57 -14.19
N ARG A 246 -0.74 -11.21 -13.84
CA ARG A 246 -0.19 -11.36 -12.49
C ARG A 246 0.55 -10.11 -12.06
N ILE A 247 0.28 -9.65 -10.84
CA ILE A 247 0.98 -8.51 -10.24
C ILE A 247 1.50 -8.86 -8.86
N TYR A 248 2.55 -8.16 -8.45
CA TYR A 248 3.14 -8.29 -7.12
C TYR A 248 3.17 -6.94 -6.42
N HIS A 249 2.83 -6.90 -5.12
CA HIS A 249 2.97 -5.72 -4.26
C HIS A 249 3.90 -6.04 -3.09
N SER A 250 4.97 -5.27 -2.92
CA SER A 250 6.00 -5.58 -1.92
C SER A 250 5.61 -5.28 -0.48
N GLY A 251 4.54 -4.52 -0.24
CA GLY A 251 4.41 -3.74 0.99
C GLY A 251 5.62 -2.81 1.13
N ASP A 252 6.18 -2.75 2.32
CA ASP A 252 7.41 -2.03 2.65
C ASP A 252 8.54 -2.96 3.14
N THR A 253 8.56 -4.19 2.64
CA THR A 253 9.62 -5.17 2.96
C THR A 253 11.04 -4.65 2.68
N GLY A 254 12.00 -5.04 3.51
CA GLY A 254 13.41 -5.03 3.15
C GLY A 254 13.77 -6.17 2.22
N TYR A 255 14.99 -6.15 1.68
CA TYR A 255 15.44 -7.24 0.81
C TYR A 255 15.73 -8.52 1.60
N PHE A 256 15.36 -9.66 1.02
CA PHE A 256 15.66 -11.01 1.52
C PHE A 256 15.66 -12.02 0.36
N GLY A 257 16.21 -13.22 0.58
CA GLY A 257 16.37 -14.23 -0.48
C GLY A 257 15.05 -14.80 -1.03
N GLY A 258 13.97 -14.71 -0.24
CA GLY A 258 12.68 -15.30 -0.58
C GLY A 258 11.97 -14.68 -1.78
N PHE A 259 12.42 -13.52 -2.29
CA PHE A 259 11.94 -13.00 -3.59
C PHE A 259 12.14 -13.99 -4.74
N LYS A 260 13.20 -14.80 -4.69
CA LYS A 260 13.47 -15.84 -5.69
C LYS A 260 12.43 -16.96 -5.62
N ASP A 261 12.08 -17.37 -4.40
CA ASP A 261 11.08 -18.40 -4.16
C ASP A 261 9.69 -17.92 -4.60
N ILE A 262 9.35 -16.67 -4.25
CA ILE A 262 8.11 -16.01 -4.69
C ILE A 262 8.06 -15.92 -6.22
N GLY A 263 9.15 -15.50 -6.88
CA GLY A 263 9.24 -15.44 -8.34
C GLY A 263 9.10 -16.81 -9.00
N ALA A 264 9.71 -17.85 -8.42
CA ALA A 264 9.61 -19.22 -8.92
C ALA A 264 8.20 -19.82 -8.76
N GLU A 265 7.49 -19.49 -7.67
CA GLU A 265 6.17 -20.04 -7.38
C GLU A 265 5.04 -19.28 -8.09
N HIS A 266 5.12 -17.95 -8.12
CA HIS A 266 4.01 -17.09 -8.52
C HIS A 266 4.28 -16.29 -9.80
N GLY A 267 5.54 -16.09 -10.16
CA GLY A 267 5.94 -15.36 -11.35
C GLY A 267 5.84 -16.17 -12.65
N PRO A 268 6.30 -15.59 -13.77
CA PRO A 268 6.68 -14.18 -13.90
C PRO A 268 5.47 -13.25 -13.76
N PHE A 269 5.70 -12.01 -13.33
CA PHE A 269 4.67 -10.99 -13.15
C PHE A 269 4.63 -10.01 -14.32
N ASP A 270 3.44 -9.54 -14.68
CA ASP A 270 3.28 -8.44 -15.64
C ASP A 270 3.79 -7.12 -15.06
N ALA A 271 3.54 -6.91 -13.77
CA ALA A 271 4.05 -5.77 -13.04
C ALA A 271 4.42 -6.11 -11.59
N THR A 272 5.48 -5.49 -11.09
CA THR A 272 5.85 -5.53 -9.68
C THR A 272 5.83 -4.11 -9.10
N MET A 273 5.07 -3.90 -8.04
CA MET A 273 4.98 -2.66 -7.29
C MET A 273 5.95 -2.77 -6.11
N ILE A 274 7.10 -2.12 -6.21
CA ILE A 274 8.26 -2.32 -5.33
C ILE A 274 8.56 -1.06 -4.55
N GLN A 275 8.64 -1.18 -3.23
CA GLN A 275 9.08 -0.12 -2.33
C GLN A 275 10.55 0.24 -2.61
N ILE A 276 10.81 1.55 -2.72
CA ILE A 276 12.15 2.10 -2.98
C ILE A 276 12.52 3.30 -2.08
N GLY A 277 11.64 3.66 -1.16
CA GLY A 277 11.80 4.81 -0.28
C GLY A 277 11.81 4.42 1.18
N ALA A 278 12.01 5.41 2.05
CA ALA A 278 12.13 5.24 3.49
C ALA A 278 13.34 4.39 3.95
N PHE A 279 14.33 4.12 3.09
CA PHE A 279 15.55 3.41 3.46
C PHE A 279 16.52 4.28 4.27
N SER A 280 17.37 3.62 5.06
CA SER A 280 18.36 4.28 5.91
C SER A 280 19.37 3.29 6.46
N GLU A 281 20.59 3.75 6.70
CA GLU A 281 21.60 2.99 7.46
C GLU A 281 21.15 2.65 8.90
N PHE A 282 20.18 3.40 9.44
CA PHE A 282 19.64 3.20 10.78
C PHE A 282 18.67 2.01 10.88
N TRP A 283 18.19 1.47 9.76
CA TRP A 283 17.29 0.31 9.71
C TRP A 283 17.49 -0.46 8.38
N PRO A 284 18.72 -0.95 8.13
CA PRO A 284 19.15 -1.35 6.80
C PRO A 284 18.45 -2.60 6.26
N ASP A 285 17.75 -3.35 7.13
CA ASP A 285 17.22 -4.66 6.79
C ASP A 285 15.72 -4.66 6.46
N ILE A 286 15.01 -3.52 6.63
CA ILE A 286 13.54 -3.47 6.58
C ILE A 286 12.96 -2.48 5.56
N HIS A 287 13.81 -1.71 4.87
CA HIS A 287 13.40 -0.84 3.76
C HIS A 287 14.47 -0.94 2.67
N MET A 288 14.07 -1.27 1.45
CA MET A 288 14.97 -1.44 0.31
C MET A 288 15.48 -0.10 -0.20
N THR A 289 16.78 -0.07 -0.49
CA THR A 289 17.36 0.91 -1.42
C THR A 289 16.82 0.70 -2.84
N PRO A 290 16.92 1.67 -3.75
CA PRO A 290 16.49 1.50 -5.14
C PRO A 290 17.20 0.33 -5.86
N GLU A 291 18.48 0.10 -5.56
CA GLU A 291 19.25 -1.03 -6.08
C GLU A 291 18.72 -2.37 -5.57
N GLU A 292 18.39 -2.46 -4.28
CA GLU A 292 17.78 -3.64 -3.69
C GLU A 292 16.36 -3.89 -4.22
N GLY A 293 15.58 -2.83 -4.43
CA GLY A 293 14.26 -2.91 -5.05
C GLY A 293 14.34 -3.44 -6.49
N MET A 294 15.33 -2.98 -7.27
CA MET A 294 15.58 -3.53 -8.60
C MET A 294 16.02 -5.00 -8.54
N ARG A 295 16.86 -5.37 -7.57
CA ARG A 295 17.24 -6.77 -7.36
C ARG A 295 16.02 -7.64 -7.02
N ALA A 296 15.14 -7.17 -6.14
CA ALA A 296 13.89 -7.85 -5.81
C ALA A 296 13.00 -8.04 -7.05
N HIS A 297 12.84 -6.99 -7.87
CA HIS A 297 12.13 -7.09 -9.14
C HIS A 297 12.72 -8.19 -10.04
N LEU A 298 14.05 -8.23 -10.22
CA LEU A 298 14.69 -9.27 -11.04
C LEU A 298 14.49 -10.68 -10.46
N ASP A 299 14.63 -10.85 -9.14
CA ASP A 299 14.42 -12.15 -8.48
C ASP A 299 12.97 -12.64 -8.66
N LEU A 300 11.99 -11.75 -8.56
CA LEU A 300 10.57 -12.02 -8.84
C LEU A 300 10.32 -12.44 -10.30
N GLN A 301 11.22 -12.08 -11.21
CA GLN A 301 11.16 -12.41 -12.64
C GLN A 301 12.11 -13.56 -13.03
N GLY A 302 12.62 -14.33 -12.07
CA GLY A 302 13.51 -15.46 -12.35
C GLY A 302 14.95 -15.04 -12.69
N GLY A 303 15.39 -13.89 -12.17
CA GLY A 303 16.75 -13.36 -12.29
C GLY A 303 17.04 -12.64 -13.61
N ARG A 304 16.00 -12.33 -14.40
CA ARG A 304 16.13 -11.63 -15.70
C ARG A 304 15.10 -10.51 -15.81
N PRO A 305 15.40 -9.43 -16.54
CA PRO A 305 14.42 -8.39 -16.82
C PRO A 305 13.17 -8.96 -17.51
N GLY A 306 12.01 -8.66 -16.95
CA GLY A 306 10.70 -9.03 -17.47
C GLY A 306 9.62 -8.18 -16.80
N GLY A 307 8.46 -8.03 -17.44
CA GLY A 307 7.39 -7.16 -16.95
C GLY A 307 7.84 -5.71 -16.72
N VAL A 308 7.07 -4.96 -15.93
CA VAL A 308 7.38 -3.57 -15.57
C VAL A 308 7.46 -3.41 -14.05
N MET A 309 8.49 -2.74 -13.55
CA MET A 309 8.56 -2.32 -12.16
C MET A 309 7.92 -0.93 -11.98
N LEU A 310 6.95 -0.84 -11.07
CA LEU A 310 6.40 0.42 -10.56
C LEU A 310 7.03 0.70 -9.17
N PRO A 311 7.88 1.72 -9.01
CA PRO A 311 8.36 2.13 -7.71
C PRO A 311 7.25 2.75 -6.85
N ILE A 312 7.11 2.27 -5.63
CA ILE A 312 6.15 2.75 -4.61
C ILE A 312 6.88 3.17 -3.32
N HIS A 313 6.12 3.63 -2.33
CA HIS A 313 6.61 4.03 -1.00
C HIS A 313 7.57 5.23 -1.00
N TRP A 314 7.41 6.14 -1.97
CA TRP A 314 8.23 7.34 -2.11
C TRP A 314 7.40 8.56 -2.54
N ALA A 315 8.05 9.73 -2.59
CA ALA A 315 7.52 11.04 -2.96
C ALA A 315 6.38 11.64 -2.12
N THR A 316 5.69 10.83 -1.31
CA THR A 316 4.38 11.17 -0.74
C THR A 316 4.45 11.59 0.71
N PHE A 317 5.23 10.87 1.52
CA PHE A 317 5.53 11.20 2.90
C PHE A 317 7.05 11.25 3.11
N ASN A 318 7.50 12.08 4.03
CA ASN A 318 8.90 12.13 4.46
C ASN A 318 9.08 11.23 5.70
N LEU A 319 9.56 10.00 5.47
CA LEU A 319 9.69 8.95 6.49
C LEU A 319 11.14 8.58 6.82
N ALA A 320 12.13 9.12 6.09
CA ALA A 320 13.54 8.79 6.25
C ALA A 320 14.45 9.97 5.92
N PRO A 321 15.73 9.93 6.32
CA PRO A 321 16.62 11.08 6.17
C PRO A 321 17.18 11.27 4.76
N HIS A 322 16.98 10.33 3.83
CA HIS A 322 17.47 10.44 2.45
C HIS A 322 16.84 11.65 1.72
N PRO A 323 17.56 12.32 0.81
CA PRO A 323 17.00 13.27 -0.14
C PRO A 323 15.71 12.75 -0.83
N TRP A 324 14.74 13.64 -1.01
CA TRP A 324 13.41 13.32 -1.56
C TRP A 324 13.45 12.71 -2.97
N VAL A 325 14.45 13.11 -3.76
CA VAL A 325 14.63 12.64 -5.15
C VAL A 325 15.42 11.34 -5.27
N GLU A 326 16.14 10.95 -4.23
CA GLU A 326 17.06 9.82 -4.28
C GLU A 326 16.39 8.50 -4.66
N PRO A 327 15.17 8.16 -4.16
CA PRO A 327 14.47 6.96 -4.60
C PRO A 327 14.29 6.89 -6.13
N GLY A 328 13.72 7.94 -6.74
CA GLY A 328 13.44 7.96 -8.17
C GLY A 328 14.71 7.94 -9.03
N GLU A 329 15.72 8.72 -8.66
CA GLU A 329 17.00 8.76 -9.38
C GLU A 329 17.78 7.44 -9.26
N GLY A 330 17.78 6.84 -8.08
CA GLY A 330 18.39 5.52 -7.84
C GLY A 330 17.69 4.44 -8.66
N THR A 331 16.36 4.46 -8.74
CA THR A 331 15.60 3.48 -9.54
C THR A 331 15.91 3.62 -11.04
N ILE A 332 16.01 4.84 -11.58
CA ILE A 332 16.43 5.05 -12.98
C ILE A 332 17.83 4.45 -13.22
N THR A 333 18.75 4.70 -12.30
CA THR A 333 20.14 4.21 -12.41
C THR A 333 20.18 2.68 -12.36
N ALA A 334 19.52 2.07 -11.37
CA ALA A 334 19.46 0.63 -11.20
C ALA A 334 18.75 -0.07 -12.39
N ALA A 335 17.64 0.50 -12.87
CA ALA A 335 16.90 -0.02 -14.03
C ALA A 335 17.76 -0.03 -15.30
N ARG A 336 18.50 1.06 -15.56
CA ARG A 336 19.41 1.11 -16.72
C ARG A 336 20.51 0.07 -16.60
N ALA A 337 21.13 -0.07 -15.43
CA ALA A 337 22.18 -1.05 -15.20
C ALA A 337 21.68 -2.49 -15.42
N ALA A 338 20.43 -2.78 -15.05
CA ALA A 338 19.78 -4.07 -15.23
C ALA A 338 19.20 -4.30 -16.63
N GLY A 339 18.97 -3.24 -17.43
CA GLY A 339 18.16 -3.33 -18.64
C GLY A 339 16.69 -3.65 -18.35
N ALA A 340 16.18 -3.18 -17.22
CA ALA A 340 14.80 -3.43 -16.76
C ALA A 340 13.87 -2.27 -17.10
N ARG A 341 12.61 -2.60 -17.34
CA ARG A 341 11.56 -1.64 -17.70
C ARG A 341 10.90 -1.11 -16.43
N ILE A 342 10.84 0.21 -16.29
CA ILE A 342 10.23 0.90 -15.14
C ILE A 342 9.12 1.84 -15.61
N ALA A 343 8.07 1.96 -14.81
CA ALA A 343 7.04 2.98 -14.97
C ALA A 343 7.20 4.05 -13.89
N LEU A 344 7.26 5.32 -14.29
CA LEU A 344 7.41 6.49 -13.44
C LEU A 344 6.20 7.44 -13.60
N PRO A 345 4.97 6.98 -13.34
CA PRO A 345 3.78 7.82 -13.44
C PRO A 345 3.84 8.97 -12.44
N ARG A 346 3.20 10.09 -12.77
CA ARG A 346 2.81 11.08 -11.77
C ARG A 346 1.76 10.47 -10.84
N PRO A 347 1.64 10.91 -9.57
CA PRO A 347 0.53 10.48 -8.73
C PRO A 347 -0.82 10.69 -9.43
N GLY A 348 -1.60 9.61 -9.56
CA GLY A 348 -2.89 9.56 -10.24
C GLY A 348 -2.83 9.15 -11.71
N GLU A 349 -1.67 9.08 -12.35
CA GLU A 349 -1.55 8.78 -13.79
C GLU A 349 -1.75 7.28 -14.04
N PRO A 350 -2.81 6.88 -14.78
CA PRO A 350 -3.03 5.49 -15.13
C PRO A 350 -2.09 5.06 -16.27
N PHE A 351 -1.65 3.80 -16.24
CA PHE A 351 -0.94 3.18 -17.36
C PHE A 351 -1.22 1.67 -17.42
N GLU A 352 -1.05 1.09 -18.61
CA GLU A 352 -1.15 -0.36 -18.82
C GLU A 352 0.27 -0.96 -18.89
N PRO A 353 0.68 -1.82 -17.95
CA PRO A 353 2.05 -2.36 -17.90
C PRO A 353 2.48 -3.15 -19.14
N THR A 354 1.50 -3.70 -19.88
CA THR A 354 1.71 -4.50 -21.09
C THR A 354 1.80 -3.65 -22.36
N ALA A 355 1.58 -2.33 -22.27
CA ALA A 355 1.68 -1.43 -23.42
C ALA A 355 3.12 -1.28 -23.94
N GLU A 356 3.24 -0.91 -25.22
CA GLU A 356 4.53 -0.66 -25.90
C GLU A 356 5.33 0.47 -25.25
N THR A 357 4.67 1.42 -24.60
CA THR A 357 5.33 2.47 -23.80
C THR A 357 4.64 2.62 -22.45
N VAL A 358 5.41 3.01 -21.45
CA VAL A 358 4.93 3.36 -20.10
C VAL A 358 5.46 4.74 -19.71
N PRO A 359 4.81 5.47 -18.78
CA PRO A 359 5.34 6.72 -18.27
C PRO A 359 6.77 6.52 -17.77
N SER A 360 7.73 7.31 -18.23
CA SER A 360 9.15 7.17 -17.88
C SER A 360 9.83 8.50 -17.57
N GLU A 361 9.07 9.60 -17.63
CA GLU A 361 9.57 10.94 -17.38
C GLU A 361 9.90 11.16 -15.90
N PRO A 362 11.10 11.66 -15.56
CA PRO A 362 11.50 11.95 -14.18
C PRO A 362 10.87 13.26 -13.67
N TRP A 363 9.54 13.28 -13.55
CA TRP A 363 8.72 14.47 -13.27
C TRP A 363 9.12 15.22 -11.99
N TRP A 364 9.72 14.53 -11.01
CA TRP A 364 10.16 15.13 -9.74
C TRP A 364 11.29 16.14 -9.92
N ARG A 365 12.08 16.03 -11.00
CA ARG A 365 13.18 16.95 -11.31
C ARG A 365 12.72 18.39 -11.50
N GLY A 366 11.48 18.58 -11.96
CA GLY A 366 10.89 19.91 -12.15
C GLY A 366 10.43 20.59 -10.86
N VAL A 367 10.35 19.87 -9.74
CA VAL A 367 9.81 20.37 -8.46
C VAL A 367 10.73 20.12 -7.28
N ALA A 368 11.87 19.48 -7.50
CA ALA A 368 12.89 19.24 -6.48
C ALA A 368 13.89 20.38 -6.39
N VAL A 369 14.60 20.44 -5.27
CA VAL A 369 15.86 21.21 -5.18
C VAL A 369 16.88 20.56 -6.12
N THR A 370 17.33 21.30 -7.13
CA THR A 370 18.33 20.81 -8.08
C THR A 370 19.64 20.47 -7.36
N PRO A 371 20.23 19.28 -7.56
CA PRO A 371 21.51 18.93 -6.99
C PRO A 371 22.62 19.88 -7.45
N GLN A 372 23.63 20.08 -6.59
CA GLN A 372 24.85 20.76 -6.98
C GLN A 372 25.54 19.94 -8.09
N GLY A 373 25.71 20.54 -9.28
CA GLY A 373 26.20 19.83 -10.47
C GLY A 373 25.11 19.41 -11.47
N GLY A 374 23.84 19.69 -11.18
CA GLY A 374 22.71 19.39 -12.07
C GLY A 374 22.23 17.94 -11.97
N TRP A 375 21.27 17.59 -12.82
CA TRP A 375 20.75 16.22 -12.90
C TRP A 375 21.72 15.30 -13.64
N PRO A 376 21.87 14.03 -13.22
CA PRO A 376 22.64 13.06 -13.99
C PRO A 376 22.09 12.97 -15.42
N ALA A 377 22.99 12.87 -16.41
CA ALA A 377 22.59 12.65 -17.80
C ALA A 377 21.85 11.31 -17.91
N VAL A 378 20.64 11.34 -18.47
CA VAL A 378 19.79 10.16 -18.64
C VAL A 378 19.74 9.85 -20.13
N GLY A 379 20.51 8.87 -20.60
CA GLY A 379 20.27 8.24 -21.90
C GLY A 379 18.99 7.36 -21.88
N PRO A 380 18.46 6.95 -23.03
CA PRO A 380 17.29 6.07 -23.07
C PRO A 380 17.53 4.77 -22.28
N ILE A 381 16.51 4.30 -21.55
CA ILE A 381 16.53 2.98 -20.91
C ILE A 381 16.33 1.93 -22.02
N PRO A 382 17.23 0.96 -22.22
CA PRO A 382 17.07 -0.03 -23.28
C PRO A 382 15.88 -0.97 -23.04
N GLY A 383 15.06 -1.22 -24.07
CA GLY A 383 14.26 -2.45 -24.20
C GLY A 383 12.74 -2.29 -24.30
N ASP A 384 12.23 -1.77 -25.42
CA ASP A 384 10.84 -1.95 -25.84
C ASP A 384 10.76 -3.14 -26.83
N THR A 385 10.65 -4.35 -26.28
CA THR A 385 9.94 -5.42 -27.00
C THR A 385 9.44 -6.43 -25.97
N PRO A 386 8.11 -6.59 -25.81
CA PRO A 386 7.54 -7.67 -25.01
C PRO A 386 8.12 -8.99 -25.54
N ARG A 387 8.77 -9.78 -24.68
CA ARG A 387 9.14 -11.15 -25.01
C ARG A 387 8.06 -12.05 -24.45
N ASP A 388 7.45 -12.87 -25.30
CA ASP A 388 6.54 -13.93 -24.87
C ASP A 388 7.33 -14.95 -24.04
N ILE A 389 7.23 -14.82 -22.71
CA ILE A 389 7.70 -15.85 -21.78
C ILE A 389 6.55 -16.86 -21.62
N PRO A 390 6.73 -18.14 -21.99
CA PRO A 390 5.70 -19.15 -21.82
C PRO A 390 5.22 -19.21 -20.37
N ARG A 391 3.91 -19.02 -20.15
CA ARG A 391 3.30 -18.97 -18.81
C ARG A 391 2.71 -20.32 -18.44
N ALA A 392 3.04 -20.83 -17.25
CA ALA A 392 2.29 -21.91 -16.64
C ALA A 392 0.98 -21.37 -16.05
N PRO A 393 -0.16 -22.08 -16.15
CA PRO A 393 -1.41 -21.67 -15.51
C PRO A 393 -1.22 -21.51 -14.00
N TRP A 394 -1.89 -20.52 -13.40
CA TRP A 394 -1.81 -20.29 -11.96
C TRP A 394 -2.35 -21.51 -11.22
N ARG A 395 -1.55 -22.04 -10.29
CA ARG A 395 -1.98 -23.08 -9.35
C ARG A 395 -1.91 -22.48 -7.97
N ALA A 396 -3.07 -22.29 -7.34
CA ALA A 396 -3.09 -21.94 -5.92
C ALA A 396 -2.33 -23.02 -5.15
N PRO A 397 -1.34 -22.66 -4.31
CA PRO A 397 -0.63 -23.65 -3.52
C PRO A 397 -1.63 -24.37 -2.61
N GLU A 398 -1.64 -25.71 -2.67
CA GLU A 398 -2.26 -26.51 -1.61
C GLU A 398 -1.55 -26.16 -0.30
N SER A 399 -2.31 -25.99 0.79
CA SER A 399 -1.75 -25.66 2.11
C SER A 399 -0.66 -26.66 2.51
N ARG A 400 0.60 -26.35 2.20
CA ARG A 400 1.72 -27.22 2.55
C ARG A 400 1.90 -27.12 4.05
N ARG A 401 1.87 -28.27 4.73
CA ARG A 401 2.41 -28.35 6.09
C ARG A 401 3.87 -27.89 6.03
N PRO A 402 4.34 -27.05 6.96
CA PRO A 402 5.69 -26.51 6.92
C PRO A 402 6.70 -27.65 6.87
N SER A 403 7.64 -27.58 5.92
CA SER A 403 8.83 -28.43 5.92
C SER A 403 9.61 -28.18 7.22
N PRO A 404 10.13 -29.22 7.89
CA PRO A 404 11.02 -29.02 9.03
C PRO A 404 12.22 -28.19 8.55
N ARG A 405 12.49 -27.06 9.22
CA ARG A 405 13.73 -26.30 8.99
C ARG A 405 14.90 -27.24 9.24
N ALA A 406 15.89 -27.21 8.36
CA ALA A 406 17.18 -27.83 8.62
C ALA A 406 17.74 -27.24 9.92
N GLU A 407 17.90 -28.09 10.93
CA GLU A 407 18.57 -27.72 12.17
C GLU A 407 19.96 -27.20 11.83
N SER A 408 20.26 -25.98 12.28
CA SER A 408 21.64 -25.48 12.27
C SER A 408 22.50 -26.42 13.11
N PRO A 409 23.68 -26.84 12.64
CA PRO A 409 24.49 -27.79 13.38
C PRO A 409 24.92 -27.17 14.71
N ALA A 410 24.59 -27.87 15.80
CA ALA A 410 25.04 -27.53 17.15
C ALA A 410 26.58 -27.38 17.20
N PRO A 411 27.11 -26.48 18.03
CA PRO A 411 28.55 -26.29 18.15
C PRO A 411 29.22 -27.59 18.64
N ARG A 412 30.26 -28.02 17.93
CA ARG A 412 31.11 -29.15 18.30
C ARG A 412 31.70 -28.93 19.70
N ALA A 413 31.18 -29.66 20.69
CA ALA A 413 31.86 -29.85 21.96
C ALA A 413 33.03 -30.83 21.76
N GLY A 414 34.16 -30.53 22.42
CA GLY A 414 35.39 -31.30 22.39
C GLY A 414 35.26 -32.71 23.00
N ASN A 415 36.30 -33.50 22.73
CA ASN A 415 36.44 -34.93 23.01
C ASN A 415 36.11 -35.39 24.45
N PRO A 416 35.79 -36.69 24.62
CA PRO A 416 35.17 -37.25 25.82
C PRO A 416 36.19 -37.65 26.90
N ILE A 417 35.71 -37.64 28.15
CA ILE A 417 36.29 -38.42 29.26
C ILE A 417 35.19 -39.32 29.81
N ASP A 418 35.58 -40.55 30.08
CA ASP A 418 34.81 -41.73 30.44
C ASP A 418 33.81 -41.57 31.59
N GLY A 419 32.75 -42.38 31.56
CA GLY A 419 31.83 -42.51 32.68
C GLY A 419 30.70 -43.48 32.40
N GLU A 420 30.84 -44.68 32.96
CA GLU A 420 29.89 -45.79 32.96
C GLU A 420 28.44 -45.42 33.29
N GLY A 421 27.49 -46.26 32.85
CA GLY A 421 26.38 -46.63 33.73
C GLY A 421 24.98 -46.68 33.12
N ARG A 422 24.59 -47.91 32.75
CA ARG A 422 23.30 -48.56 33.05
C ARG A 422 21.98 -47.86 32.65
N GLY A 423 21.15 -48.63 31.94
CA GLY A 423 19.82 -48.94 32.47
C GLY A 423 18.61 -48.67 31.57
N ALA A 424 18.14 -49.76 30.96
CA ALA A 424 16.72 -50.16 30.88
C ALA A 424 15.68 -49.29 30.15
N GLN A 425 15.36 -49.76 28.94
CA GLN A 425 14.02 -50.19 28.47
C GLN A 425 12.81 -49.92 29.40
N CYS A 426 11.74 -49.35 28.83
CA CYS A 426 10.47 -50.08 28.67
C CYS A 426 9.44 -49.33 27.79
N SER A 427 8.73 -50.15 27.01
CA SER A 427 7.66 -49.85 26.06
C SER A 427 6.27 -49.92 26.70
N SER A 428 5.28 -49.23 26.12
CA SER A 428 3.84 -49.62 25.94
C SER A 428 3.05 -48.36 25.50
N ALA A 429 2.27 -48.29 24.41
CA ALA A 429 1.21 -49.09 23.81
C ALA A 429 -0.24 -48.62 24.17
N LEU A 430 -0.91 -48.04 23.16
CA LEU A 430 -2.30 -48.23 22.67
C LEU A 430 -3.55 -47.97 23.54
N ALA A 431 -4.49 -47.16 22.97
CA ALA A 431 -5.97 -47.32 22.83
C ALA A 431 -6.58 -45.93 22.50
N VAL A 432 -7.34 -45.59 21.45
CA VAL A 432 -8.49 -46.13 20.67
C VAL A 432 -9.88 -46.00 21.36
N CYS A 433 -10.84 -45.54 20.53
CA CYS A 433 -12.31 -45.40 20.67
C CYS A 433 -12.85 -44.07 21.22
N SER A 434 -13.98 -43.48 20.80
CA SER A 434 -14.90 -43.58 19.65
C SER A 434 -16.02 -42.52 19.86
N ARG A 435 -16.59 -41.99 18.78
CA ARG A 435 -17.79 -41.10 18.77
C ARG A 435 -19.09 -41.84 19.11
N PRO A 436 -20.21 -41.12 19.29
CA PRO A 436 -21.26 -41.20 18.26
C PRO A 436 -21.99 -39.87 17.91
N LEU A 437 -22.65 -39.91 16.74
CA LEU A 437 -23.60 -38.96 16.14
C LEU A 437 -25.02 -39.11 16.71
N LEU A 438 -25.89 -38.10 16.52
CA LEU A 438 -27.31 -38.28 16.20
C LEU A 438 -27.94 -37.08 15.43
N ILE A 439 -28.79 -37.47 14.47
CA ILE A 439 -29.59 -36.82 13.40
C ILE A 439 -30.86 -36.10 13.97
N SER A 440 -31.19 -34.83 13.62
CA SER A 440 -32.07 -34.25 12.55
C SER A 440 -33.57 -34.08 12.87
N SER A 441 -34.16 -32.93 12.46
CA SER A 441 -35.37 -32.81 11.62
C SER A 441 -35.85 -31.35 11.42
N ASP A 442 -35.74 -30.86 10.18
CA ASP A 442 -36.82 -30.41 9.26
C ASP A 442 -38.03 -29.53 9.68
N ARG A 443 -38.17 -28.39 8.94
CA ARG A 443 -39.33 -27.89 8.14
C ARG A 443 -40.05 -26.54 8.46
N PHE A 444 -40.15 -25.76 7.38
CA PHE A 444 -41.23 -24.88 6.84
C PHE A 444 -41.68 -23.58 7.53
N GLY A 445 -41.78 -22.51 6.73
CA GLY A 445 -42.64 -21.35 7.00
C GLY A 445 -42.30 -20.09 6.19
N THR A 446 -43.14 -19.76 5.22
CA THR A 446 -43.05 -18.62 4.27
C THR A 446 -43.68 -17.31 4.78
N SER A 447 -43.30 -16.20 4.12
CA SER A 447 -44.07 -14.96 3.85
C SER A 447 -44.26 -13.91 4.97
N GLY A 448 -44.09 -12.63 4.58
CA GLY A 448 -44.54 -11.47 5.35
C GLY A 448 -43.95 -10.14 4.89
N GLU A 449 -44.56 -9.51 3.88
CA GLU A 449 -44.40 -8.09 3.54
C GLU A 449 -44.92 -7.15 4.64
N ARG A 450 -44.29 -5.96 4.73
CA ARG A 450 -44.77 -4.62 5.13
C ARG A 450 -43.54 -3.83 5.58
N GLY A 451 -43.23 -2.61 5.17
CA GLY A 451 -44.01 -1.54 4.57
C GLY A 451 -43.58 -0.23 5.26
N SER A 452 -43.14 0.75 4.45
CA SER A 452 -43.12 2.20 4.69
C SER A 452 -42.40 2.80 5.91
N GLY A 453 -41.56 3.81 5.64
CA GLY A 453 -41.11 4.76 6.66
C GLY A 453 -39.96 5.66 6.20
N GLY A 454 -40.19 6.49 5.19
CA GLY A 454 -39.26 7.56 4.83
C GLY A 454 -39.24 8.66 5.90
N VAL A 455 -38.06 9.18 6.21
CA VAL A 455 -37.91 10.51 6.80
C VAL A 455 -36.82 11.23 6.00
N ILE A 456 -37.28 12.20 5.22
CA ILE A 456 -36.48 13.26 4.61
C ILE A 456 -36.20 14.28 5.73
N GLY A 457 -34.93 14.45 6.08
CA GLY A 457 -34.46 15.53 6.95
C GLY A 457 -33.61 16.50 6.14
N LEU A 458 -34.25 17.49 5.52
CA LEU A 458 -33.59 18.74 5.13
C LEU A 458 -33.29 19.53 6.40
N LEU A 459 -32.06 19.96 6.60
CA LEU A 459 -31.73 21.07 7.50
C LEU A 459 -30.74 21.99 6.80
N CYS A 460 -31.26 23.17 6.46
CA CYS A 460 -30.53 24.34 6.01
C CYS A 460 -29.74 25.00 7.15
N ASP A 461 -28.65 25.64 6.73
CA ASP A 461 -28.02 26.85 7.23
C ASP A 461 -27.99 27.17 8.73
N ALA A 462 -26.77 27.31 9.23
CA ALA A 462 -26.42 28.34 10.20
C ALA A 462 -25.12 29.01 9.77
N SER A 463 -25.28 30.15 9.09
CA SER A 463 -24.27 31.15 8.85
C SER A 463 -23.86 31.81 10.17
N TYR A 464 -22.56 31.98 10.40
CA TYR A 464 -22.05 32.86 11.45
C TYR A 464 -21.11 33.90 10.83
N GLN A 465 -21.57 35.14 10.81
CA GLN A 465 -20.79 36.34 10.55
C GLN A 465 -20.26 36.92 11.86
N SER A 466 -18.97 37.18 11.91
CA SER A 466 -18.30 38.21 12.71
C SER A 466 -16.82 38.14 12.28
N GLY A 467 -16.11 39.19 11.91
CA GLY A 467 -16.26 40.61 12.13
C GLY A 467 -14.84 41.18 12.04
N THR A 468 -14.61 41.98 11.02
CA THR A 468 -13.53 42.93 10.70
C THR A 468 -12.38 43.13 11.70
N LEU A 469 -11.14 43.04 11.20
CA LEU A 469 -10.10 44.05 11.46
C LEU A 469 -9.15 44.12 10.25
N ALA A 470 -9.31 45.19 9.47
CA ALA A 470 -8.40 45.60 8.43
C ALA A 470 -7.24 46.37 9.05
N MET A 471 -6.02 46.00 8.69
CA MET A 471 -4.84 46.88 8.73
C MET A 471 -4.16 46.73 7.38
N GLY A 472 -4.34 47.72 6.53
CA GLY A 472 -3.69 47.81 5.23
C GLY A 472 -2.24 48.28 5.38
N LEU A 473 -1.40 47.81 4.47
CA LEU A 473 -0.22 48.54 4.02
C LEU A 473 -0.04 48.27 2.53
N CYS A 474 -0.40 49.30 1.75
CA CYS A 474 0.01 49.48 0.37
C CYS A 474 1.52 49.65 0.30
N GLN A 475 2.16 48.97 -0.65
CA GLN A 475 3.36 49.49 -1.32
C GLN A 475 3.25 49.18 -2.82
N LEU A 476 3.27 50.26 -3.60
CA LEU A 476 3.24 50.30 -5.06
C LEU A 476 4.59 49.86 -5.66
N PRO A 477 4.63 49.44 -6.94
CA PRO A 477 5.85 49.12 -7.66
C PRO A 477 6.47 50.36 -8.33
N THR A 478 7.79 50.42 -8.41
CA THR A 478 8.54 51.37 -9.25
C THR A 478 8.96 50.71 -10.57
N ALA A 479 8.64 51.40 -11.67
CA ALA A 479 9.01 51.08 -13.05
C ALA A 479 10.34 51.75 -13.47
N HIS A 480 10.72 51.53 -14.75
CA HIS A 480 11.87 52.00 -15.57
C HIS A 480 12.85 50.87 -15.92
N ASP A 481 13.25 50.56 -17.16
CA ASP A 481 13.18 51.20 -18.50
C ASP A 481 13.40 50.08 -19.57
N ALA A 482 12.66 49.97 -20.67
CA ALA A 482 12.81 50.60 -22.00
C ALA A 482 13.16 49.58 -23.11
N LEU A 483 12.43 49.69 -24.22
CA LEU A 483 12.52 48.93 -25.49
C LEU A 483 13.71 49.41 -26.37
N PRO A 484 14.03 48.73 -27.48
CA PRO A 484 13.40 49.05 -28.77
C PRO A 484 12.96 47.81 -29.59
N THR A 485 11.71 47.76 -30.06
CA THR A 485 11.26 47.99 -31.45
C THR A 485 11.90 47.13 -32.56
N THR A 486 11.08 46.29 -33.20
CA THR A 486 10.94 46.26 -34.67
C THR A 486 9.60 45.67 -35.09
N VAL A 487 8.94 46.39 -35.99
CA VAL A 487 7.66 46.10 -36.64
C VAL A 487 7.93 45.44 -37.98
N SER A 488 7.12 44.46 -38.38
CA SER A 488 6.85 44.21 -39.80
C SER A 488 5.40 43.79 -39.99
N CYS A 489 4.74 44.48 -40.91
CA CYS A 489 3.33 44.37 -41.27
C CYS A 489 3.25 44.00 -42.75
N ARG A 490 2.46 42.99 -43.12
CA ARG A 490 1.81 42.93 -44.43
C ARG A 490 0.37 42.39 -44.31
N ARG A 491 -0.55 43.25 -44.77
CA ARG A 491 -1.97 43.07 -45.20
C ARG A 491 -2.11 41.98 -46.28
N ALA A 492 -3.27 41.46 -46.72
CA ALA A 492 -4.72 41.43 -46.42
C ALA A 492 -5.28 40.24 -47.28
N THR A 493 -6.49 39.68 -47.18
CA THR A 493 -7.83 40.25 -47.45
C THR A 493 -8.92 39.17 -47.29
N GLN A 494 -10.13 39.59 -46.87
CA GLN A 494 -11.50 39.03 -47.11
C GLN A 494 -11.82 37.62 -46.56
N GLY A 495 -12.93 37.31 -45.88
CA GLY A 495 -14.16 38.04 -45.54
C GLY A 495 -15.38 37.10 -45.66
N ARG A 496 -16.15 36.87 -44.58
CA ARG A 496 -17.63 36.91 -44.51
C ARG A 496 -18.18 36.23 -43.23
N PHE A 497 -19.08 36.97 -42.60
CA PHE A 497 -19.95 36.61 -41.48
C PHE A 497 -21.14 35.77 -41.96
N PHE A 498 -21.65 34.89 -41.08
CA PHE A 498 -23.09 34.63 -40.97
C PHE A 498 -23.48 34.49 -39.48
N ARG A 499 -24.44 35.32 -39.08
CA ARG A 499 -25.21 35.29 -37.83
C ARG A 499 -26.67 35.20 -38.26
N LEU A 500 -27.52 34.55 -37.46
CA LEU A 500 -29.00 34.56 -37.36
C LEU A 500 -29.44 33.12 -37.03
N SER A 501 -30.46 32.79 -36.26
CA SER A 501 -31.26 33.38 -35.18
C SER A 501 -32.15 32.24 -34.70
N ARG A 502 -32.51 32.21 -33.41
CA ARG A 502 -33.45 31.24 -32.82
C ARG A 502 -34.82 31.27 -33.48
N PRO A 503 -35.60 30.18 -33.36
CA PRO A 503 -36.90 30.33 -32.71
C PRO A 503 -37.26 29.18 -31.74
N THR A 504 -37.80 29.54 -30.59
CA THR A 504 -38.80 28.75 -29.83
C THR A 504 -40.17 29.37 -30.15
N PRO A 505 -41.31 28.64 -30.18
CA PRO A 505 -41.90 28.14 -28.93
C PRO A 505 -42.85 26.91 -29.00
N ARG A 506 -43.27 26.49 -27.80
CA ARG A 506 -44.53 25.81 -27.40
C ARG A 506 -44.54 24.28 -27.19
N TRP A 507 -44.56 23.96 -25.90
CA TRP A 507 -45.23 22.89 -25.17
C TRP A 507 -46.45 22.22 -25.84
N ARG A 508 -46.48 20.87 -25.79
CA ARG A 508 -47.68 20.03 -25.57
C ARG A 508 -47.28 18.76 -24.80
N MET A 509 -48.11 18.40 -23.83
CA MET A 509 -48.07 17.21 -22.98
C MET A 509 -48.39 15.93 -23.78
N PRO A 510 -47.94 14.74 -23.35
CA PRO A 510 -48.49 13.48 -23.83
C PRO A 510 -49.65 13.00 -22.95
N GLU A 511 -50.81 12.76 -23.56
CA GLU A 511 -51.83 11.86 -23.03
C GLU A 511 -51.70 10.48 -23.69
N SER A 512 -52.00 9.47 -22.88
CA SER A 512 -52.02 8.03 -23.09
C SER A 512 -52.62 7.53 -24.42
N ARG A 513 -51.98 6.53 -25.02
CA ARG A 513 -52.45 5.12 -25.05
C ARG A 513 -51.37 4.20 -25.59
#